data_AF-A0A1V1P5M0-F1
#
_entry.id   AF-A0A1V1P5M0-F1
#
_cell.length_a   1.000
_cell.length_b   1.000
_cell.length_c   1.000
_cell.angle_alpha   90.00
_cell.angle_beta   90.00
_cell.angle_gamma   90.00
#
_symmetry.space_group_name_H-M   'P 1'
#
loop_
_entity.id
_entity.type
_entity.pdbx_description
1 polymer ?
#
loop_
_entity_poly.entity_id
_entity_poly.type
_entity_poly.pdbx_seq_one_letter_code
_entity_poly.pdbx_strand_id
1 'polypeptide(L)'
;MYTRLINSTKSKSFYLFGPRQTGKRTFVRSLIESKDLYIDLLPQRTYIHYAKHPGLLREEILAHAQKNVRFRCIIDETQKLVLIKKNV
;
A
#
# COMPACT_ATOMS: atom_id res chain seq x y z
N MET A 1 -13.40 -28.07 3.52
CA MET A 1 -12.86 -26.98 2.65
C MET A 1 -13.40 -25.67 3.18
N TYR A 2 -12.56 -24.74 3.61
CA TYR A 2 -13.03 -23.44 4.11
C TYR A 2 -13.37 -22.51 2.94
N THR A 3 -14.63 -22.09 2.86
CA THR A 3 -15.12 -21.13 1.87
C THR A 3 -14.48 -19.77 2.15
N ARG A 4 -13.81 -19.17 1.16
CA ARG A 4 -13.22 -17.82 1.33
C ARG A 4 -14.35 -16.80 1.57
N LEU A 5 -14.32 -16.14 2.73
CA LEU A 5 -15.26 -15.10 3.13
C LEU A 5 -15.06 -13.76 2.38
N ILE A 6 -14.04 -13.64 1.55
CA ILE A 6 -13.72 -12.38 0.87
C ILE A 6 -14.52 -12.29 -0.42
N ASN A 7 -15.71 -11.68 -0.31
CA ASN A 7 -16.50 -11.28 -1.46
C ASN A 7 -16.05 -9.88 -1.94
N SER A 8 -15.52 -9.80 -3.15
CA SER A 8 -14.97 -8.59 -3.78
C SER A 8 -16.10 -7.63 -4.18
N THR A 9 -16.42 -6.63 -3.35
CA THR A 9 -17.24 -5.50 -3.78
C THR A 9 -16.32 -4.40 -4.34
N LYS A 10 -16.82 -3.61 -5.29
CA LYS A 10 -16.06 -2.68 -6.16
C LYS A 10 -15.31 -1.54 -5.43
N SER A 11 -15.34 -1.48 -4.10
CA SER A 11 -14.80 -0.41 -3.25
C SER A 11 -14.03 -0.92 -2.02
N LYS A 12 -13.50 -2.14 -2.03
CA LYS A 12 -12.81 -2.70 -0.85
C LYS A 12 -11.32 -2.43 -0.88
N SER A 13 -10.89 -1.43 -0.12
CA SER A 13 -9.53 -1.39 0.42
C SER A 13 -9.42 -2.46 1.51
N PHE A 14 -8.32 -3.20 1.53
CA PHE A 14 -8.07 -4.21 2.56
C PHE A 14 -6.59 -4.20 2.95
N TYR A 15 -6.31 -4.69 4.16
CA TYR A 15 -4.95 -4.92 4.62
C TYR A 15 -4.58 -6.39 4.40
N LEU A 16 -3.36 -6.63 3.89
CA LEU A 16 -2.79 -7.96 3.79
C LEU A 16 -1.79 -8.18 4.93
N PHE A 17 -2.22 -8.88 5.98
CA PHE A 17 -1.38 -9.25 7.12
C PHE A 17 -0.89 -10.70 7.03
N GLY A 18 0.18 -11.00 7.78
CA GLY A 18 0.66 -12.37 8.00
C GLY A 18 2.11 -12.42 8.49
N PRO A 19 2.59 -13.58 8.97
CA PRO A 19 3.94 -13.74 9.54
C PRO A 19 5.07 -13.30 8.60
N ARG A 20 6.23 -12.95 9.13
CA ARG A 20 7.40 -12.61 8.27
C ARG A 20 7.79 -13.82 7.40
N GLN A 21 8.41 -13.54 6.26
CA GLN A 21 8.93 -14.56 5.33
C GLN A 21 7.88 -15.49 4.66
N THR A 22 6.59 -15.17 4.74
CA THR A 22 5.52 -15.95 4.06
C THR A 22 5.27 -15.55 2.60
N GLY A 23 6.19 -14.81 1.97
CA GLY A 23 6.07 -14.45 0.55
C GLY A 23 4.97 -13.43 0.19
N LYS A 24 4.31 -12.78 1.17
CA LYS A 24 3.26 -11.77 0.92
C LYS A 24 3.67 -10.70 -0.10
N ARG A 25 4.88 -10.16 0.06
CA ARG A 25 5.45 -9.15 -0.84
C ARG A 25 5.61 -9.69 -2.26
N THR A 26 6.13 -10.90 -2.39
CA THR A 26 6.28 -11.60 -3.67
C THR A 26 4.92 -11.83 -4.33
N PHE A 27 3.92 -12.29 -3.56
CA PHE A 27 2.57 -12.49 -4.05
C PHE A 27 1.95 -11.18 -4.56
N VAL A 28 2.01 -10.10 -3.77
CA VAL A 28 1.48 -8.80 -4.19
C VAL A 28 2.20 -8.29 -5.45
N ARG A 29 3.53 -8.37 -5.50
CA ARG A 29 4.30 -7.95 -6.68
C ARG A 29 3.94 -8.72 -7.94
N SER A 30 3.63 -10.01 -7.83
CA SER A 30 3.18 -10.81 -8.99
C SER A 30 1.81 -10.39 -9.55
N LEU A 31 1.02 -9.66 -8.76
CA LEU A 31 -0.30 -9.19 -9.15
C LEU A 31 -0.30 -7.75 -9.66
N ILE A 32 0.81 -7.00 -9.53
CA ILE A 32 0.91 -5.59 -9.93
C ILE A 32 0.93 -5.49 -11.46
N GLU A 33 0.10 -4.58 -11.98
CA GLU A 33 0.08 -4.21 -13.39
C GLU A 33 0.75 -2.84 -13.59
N SER A 34 1.15 -2.52 -14.83
CA SER A 34 1.79 -1.24 -15.17
C SER A 34 0.95 -0.01 -14.84
N LYS A 35 -0.37 -0.17 -14.78
CA LYS A 35 -1.32 0.90 -14.43
C LYS A 35 -1.42 1.16 -12.93
N ASP A 36 -0.92 0.26 -12.08
CA ASP A 36 -1.06 0.37 -10.64
C ASP A 36 -0.01 1.31 -10.03
N LEU A 37 -0.37 1.89 -8.88
CA LEU A 37 0.55 2.69 -8.06
C LEU A 37 1.08 1.82 -6.94
N TYR A 38 2.41 1.63 -6.89
CA TYR A 38 3.08 0.87 -5.84
C TYR A 38 4.05 1.76 -5.07
N ILE A 39 3.82 1.86 -3.76
CA ILE A 39 4.62 2.66 -2.83
C ILE A 39 5.26 1.72 -1.82
N ASP A 40 6.59 1.69 -1.81
CA ASP A 40 7.38 0.92 -0.84
C ASP A 40 7.91 1.85 0.26
N LEU A 41 7.47 1.65 1.50
CA LEU A 41 7.92 2.42 2.65
C LEU A 41 9.13 1.81 3.36
N LEU A 42 9.69 0.71 2.84
CA LEU A 42 10.92 0.12 3.36
C LEU A 42 12.14 1.05 3.23
N PRO A 43 12.38 1.72 2.08
CA PRO A 43 13.51 2.64 1.93
C PRO A 43 13.35 3.87 2.83
N GLN A 44 14.39 4.18 3.59
CA GLN A 44 14.36 5.28 4.56
C GLN A 44 14.05 6.65 3.95
N ARG A 45 14.56 6.93 2.73
CA ARG A 45 14.28 8.19 2.04
C ARG A 45 12.79 8.34 1.72
N THR A 46 12.19 7.31 1.13
CA THR A 46 10.76 7.27 0.81
C THR A 46 9.91 7.44 2.08
N TYR A 47 10.25 6.70 3.13
CA TYR A 47 9.60 6.81 4.42
C TYR A 47 9.64 8.24 4.99
N ILE A 48 10.83 8.84 5.09
CA ILE A 48 10.99 10.21 5.62
C ILE A 48 10.22 11.21 4.78
N HIS A 49 10.20 11.04 3.46
CA HIS A 49 9.50 11.90 2.53
C HIS A 49 7.99 11.96 2.82
N TYR A 50 7.33 10.79 2.93
CA TYR A 50 5.91 10.74 3.28
C TYR A 50 5.63 11.13 4.75
N ALA A 51 6.54 10.82 5.67
CA ALA A 51 6.36 11.17 7.08
C ALA A 51 6.40 12.70 7.32
N LYS A 52 7.26 13.43 6.59
CA LYS A 52 7.37 14.89 6.68
C LYS A 52 6.22 15.61 5.96
N HIS A 53 5.69 15.01 4.90
CA HIS A 53 4.63 15.60 4.08
C HIS A 53 3.45 14.62 3.90
N PRO A 54 2.58 14.46 4.91
CA PRO A 54 1.48 13.48 4.83
C PRO A 54 0.52 13.71 3.66
N GLY A 55 0.37 14.96 3.20
CA GLY A 55 -0.46 15.31 2.04
C GLY A 55 0.04 14.74 0.71
N LEU A 56 1.35 14.46 0.60
CA LEU A 56 1.98 13.99 -0.63
C LEU A 56 1.37 12.68 -1.14
N LEU A 57 1.02 11.75 -0.26
CA LEU A 57 0.40 10.49 -0.65
C LEU A 57 -0.90 10.74 -1.44
N ARG A 58 -1.69 11.71 -0.99
CA ARG A 58 -2.94 12.09 -1.68
C ARG A 58 -2.63 12.73 -3.04
N GLU A 59 -1.65 13.62 -3.10
CA GLU A 59 -1.24 14.29 -4.33
C GLU A 59 -0.77 13.29 -5.39
N GLU A 60 0.08 12.34 -5.02
CA GLU A 60 0.56 11.28 -5.93
C GLU A 60 -0.57 10.37 -6.43
N ILE A 61 -1.50 9.97 -5.55
CA ILE A 61 -2.67 9.18 -5.94
C ILE A 61 -3.54 9.95 -6.94
N LEU A 62 -3.78 11.24 -6.70
CA LEU A 62 -4.59 12.08 -7.59
C LEU A 62 -3.89 12.30 -8.94
N ALA A 63 -2.58 12.57 -8.94
CA ALA A 63 -1.79 12.71 -10.15
C ALA A 63 -1.78 11.42 -10.98
N HIS A 64 -1.71 10.26 -10.31
CA HIS A 64 -1.78 8.96 -10.98
C HIS A 64 -3.17 8.67 -11.56
N ALA A 65 -4.22 9.05 -10.85
CA ALA A 65 -5.60 8.90 -11.29
C ALA A 65 -5.92 9.69 -12.57
N GLN A 66 -5.26 10.83 -12.80
CA GLN A 66 -5.40 11.59 -14.05
C GLN A 66 -4.90 10.81 -15.28
N LYS A 67 -3.93 9.92 -15.10
CA LYS A 67 -3.34 9.10 -16.17
C LYS A 67 -4.00 7.73 -16.30
N ASN A 68 -4.54 7.20 -15.20
CA ASN A 68 -5.06 5.84 -15.11
C ASN A 68 -6.47 5.84 -14.48
N VAL A 69 -7.51 5.71 -15.31
CA VAL A 69 -8.93 5.75 -14.87
C VAL A 69 -9.27 4.62 -13.89
N ARG A 70 -8.56 3.48 -13.97
CA ARG A 70 -8.77 2.33 -13.08
C ARG A 70 -7.45 1.68 -12.70
N PHE A 71 -7.00 1.98 -11.49
CA PHE A 71 -5.76 1.45 -10.91
C PHE A 71 -5.96 0.99 -9.47
N ARG A 72 -5.05 0.15 -8.99
CA ARG A 72 -4.90 -0.17 -7.57
C ARG A 72 -3.78 0.69 -6.98
N CYS A 73 -3.99 1.16 -5.75
CA CYS A 73 -2.92 1.74 -4.95
C CYS A 73 -2.47 0.71 -3.92
N ILE A 74 -1.20 0.33 -3.98
CA ILE A 74 -0.57 -0.62 -3.06
C ILE A 74 0.47 0.14 -2.25
N ILE A 75 0.34 0.08 -0.93
CA ILE A 75 1.31 0.66 0.00
C ILE A 75 1.90 -0.49 0.81
N ASP A 76 3.18 -0.77 0.59
CA ASP A 76 3.91 -1.84 1.24
C ASP A 76 4.64 -1.34 2.50
N GLU A 77 4.82 -2.21 3.49
CA GLU A 77 5.50 -1.92 4.76
C GLU A 77 4.92 -0.72 5.56
N THR A 78 3.60 -0.50 5.47
CA THR A 78 2.87 0.60 6.16
C THR A 78 3.09 0.67 7.68
N GLN A 79 3.44 -0.44 8.33
CA GLN A 79 3.84 -0.48 9.74
C GLN A 79 4.94 0.53 10.11
N LYS A 80 5.80 0.91 9.16
CA LYS A 80 6.85 1.93 9.38
C LYS A 80 6.27 3.28 9.78
N LEU A 81 5.11 3.66 9.23
CA LEU A 81 4.43 4.94 9.55
C LEU A 81 3.74 4.90 10.91
N VAL A 82 3.23 3.73 11.31
CA VAL A 82 2.52 3.55 12.59
C VAL A 82 3.47 3.66 13.80
N LEU A 83 4.78 3.44 13.61
CA LEU A 83 5.79 3.52 14.67
C LEU A 83 6.05 4.96 15.20
N ILE A 84 5.52 6.01 14.56
CA ILE A 84 5.58 7.38 15.11
C ILE A 84 4.36 7.63 16.01
N LYS A 85 4.33 6.97 17.18
CA LYS A 85 3.59 7.45 18.36
C LYS A 85 4.26 6.90 19.62
N LYS A 86 5.07 7.74 20.25
CA LYS A 86 5.21 7.97 21.71
C LYS A 86 6.47 8.80 21.97
N ASN A 87 6.33 10.12 21.83
CA ASN A 87 7.07 11.04 22.68
C ASN A 87 6.00 11.75 23.51
N VAL A 88 5.75 11.18 24.70
CA VAL A 88 5.32 11.96 25.87
C VAL A 88 6.59 12.61 26.40
#